data_AF-A0ABD5T601-F1
#
_entry.id   AF-A0ABD5T601-F1
#
_cell.length_a   1.000
_cell.length_b   1.000
_cell.length_c   1.000
_cell.angle_alpha   90.00
_cell.angle_beta   90.00
_cell.angle_gamma   90.00
#
_symmetry.space_group_name_H-M   'P 1'
#
loop_
_entity.id
_entity.type
_entity.pdbx_description
1 polymer ?
#
loop_
_entity_poly.entity_id
_entity_poly.type
_entity_poly.pdbx_seq_one_letter_code
_entity_poly.pdbx_strand_id
1 'polypeptide(L)'
;MEYSDAFESDLEDLEDAAIQLVTKTEDRLEHERRFAAILDHIVNTYPIECEQVVTHTKTVARIWETRTHATTASKHTDTVHQAFLDGICDDYDPVY
;
A
#
# COMPACT_ATOMS: atom_id res chain seq x y z
N MET A 1 5.32 0.28 -19.84
CA MET A 1 4.94 1.63 -19.36
C MET A 1 5.93 1.95 -18.25
N GLU A 2 6.82 2.92 -18.40
CA GLU A 2 7.76 3.25 -17.30
C GLU A 2 6.95 3.64 -16.07
N TYR A 3 7.14 2.90 -14.98
CA TYR A 3 6.65 3.34 -13.68
C TYR A 3 7.23 4.71 -13.40
N SER A 4 6.38 5.70 -13.17
CA SER A 4 6.85 6.91 -12.52
C SER A 4 7.09 6.55 -11.06
N ASP A 5 8.28 6.82 -10.50
CA ASP A 5 8.57 6.74 -9.06
C ASP A 5 7.44 7.35 -8.18
N ALA A 6 6.65 8.26 -8.75
CA ALA A 6 5.45 8.82 -8.16
C ALA A 6 4.37 7.77 -7.80
N PHE A 7 4.11 6.76 -8.63
CA PHE A 7 3.08 5.75 -8.33
C PHE A 7 3.49 4.87 -7.16
N GLU A 8 4.75 4.42 -7.16
CA GLU A 8 5.30 3.61 -6.08
C GLU A 8 5.29 4.41 -4.77
N SER A 9 5.73 5.67 -4.81
CA SER A 9 5.66 6.58 -3.66
C SER A 9 4.23 6.80 -3.15
N ASP A 10 3.24 7.01 -4.04
CA ASP A 10 1.84 7.18 -3.63
C ASP A 10 1.29 5.90 -2.99
N LEU A 11 1.68 4.73 -3.52
CA LEU A 11 1.29 3.42 -3.00
C LEU A 11 1.90 3.15 -1.63
N GLU A 12 3.18 3.45 -1.44
CA GLU A 12 3.86 3.37 -0.13
C GLU A 12 3.19 4.28 0.91
N ASP A 13 2.80 5.51 0.52
CA ASP A 13 2.07 6.43 1.38
C ASP A 13 0.70 5.88 1.79
N LEU A 14 0.01 5.20 0.87
CA LEU A 14 -1.26 4.53 1.15
C LEU A 14 -1.09 3.35 2.10
N GLU A 15 -0.02 2.56 1.91
CA GLU A 15 0.34 1.44 2.76
C GLU A 15 0.68 1.90 4.17
N ASP A 16 1.50 2.94 4.34
CA ASP A 16 1.78 3.52 5.66
C ASP A 16 0.47 3.93 6.33
N ALA A 17 -0.42 4.66 5.63
CA ALA A 17 -1.71 5.04 6.19
C ALA A 17 -2.53 3.82 6.66
N ALA A 18 -2.53 2.72 5.90
CA ALA A 18 -3.19 1.47 6.29
C ALA A 18 -2.54 0.82 7.54
N ILE A 19 -1.21 0.86 7.63
CA ILE A 19 -0.44 0.36 8.78
C ILE A 19 -0.73 1.21 10.03
N GLN A 20 -0.76 2.53 9.90
CA GLN A 20 -1.08 3.44 11.01
C GLN A 20 -2.49 3.18 11.54
N LEU A 21 -3.47 2.87 10.68
CA LEU A 21 -4.84 2.55 11.09
C LEU A 21 -4.96 1.31 11.98
N VAL A 22 -4.07 0.32 11.80
CA VAL A 22 -4.09 -0.92 12.59
C VAL A 22 -3.12 -0.89 13.78
N THR A 23 -2.05 -0.09 13.70
CA THR A 23 -1.03 -0.01 14.75
C THR A 23 -1.28 1.12 15.75
N LYS A 24 -1.92 2.22 15.34
CA LYS A 24 -2.22 3.37 16.20
C LYS A 24 -3.72 3.51 16.43
N THR A 25 -4.08 3.63 17.70
CA THR A 25 -5.47 3.91 18.10
C THR A 25 -5.73 5.42 18.24
N GLU A 26 -4.68 6.19 18.51
CA GLU A 26 -4.71 7.65 18.54
C GLU A 26 -4.86 8.18 17.10
N ASP A 27 -5.61 9.27 16.93
CA ASP A 27 -5.77 9.96 15.64
C ASP A 27 -6.28 9.10 14.47
N ARG A 28 -6.98 8.00 14.77
CA ARG A 28 -7.58 7.10 13.77
C ARG A 28 -8.37 7.83 12.67
N LEU A 29 -9.16 8.84 13.05
CA LEU A 29 -9.98 9.60 12.10
C LEU A 29 -9.14 10.47 11.14
N GLU A 30 -7.97 10.93 11.57
CA GLU A 30 -7.00 11.62 10.69
C GLU A 30 -6.38 10.61 9.71
N HIS A 31 -5.97 9.44 10.21
CA HIS A 31 -5.44 8.37 9.36
C HIS A 31 -6.47 7.85 8.36
N GLU A 32 -7.75 7.73 8.72
CA GLU A 32 -8.84 7.34 7.80
C GLU A 32 -9.02 8.37 6.68
N ARG A 33 -8.95 9.67 7.02
CA ARG A 33 -9.02 10.75 6.03
C ARG A 33 -7.82 10.74 5.09
N ARG A 34 -6.61 10.56 5.62
CA ARG A 34 -5.38 10.46 4.82
C ARG A 34 -5.45 9.27 3.87
N PHE A 35 -5.84 8.10 4.37
CA PHE A 35 -6.03 6.90 3.56
C PHE A 35 -7.03 7.13 2.42
N ALA A 36 -8.20 7.71 2.71
CA ALA A 36 -9.21 8.00 1.70
C ALA A 36 -8.72 8.99 0.64
N ALA A 37 -7.97 10.03 1.04
CA ALA A 37 -7.43 11.03 0.13
C ALA A 37 -6.37 10.46 -0.82
N ILE A 38 -5.47 9.61 -0.32
CA ILE A 38 -4.43 8.96 -1.15
C ILE A 38 -5.07 7.94 -2.08
N LEU A 39 -6.05 7.15 -1.60
CA LEU A 39 -6.78 6.20 -2.44
C LEU A 39 -7.52 6.91 -3.58
N ASP A 40 -8.20 8.01 -3.28
CA ASP A 40 -8.87 8.83 -4.29
C ASP A 40 -7.85 9.40 -5.30
N HIS A 41 -6.70 9.87 -4.82
CA HIS A 41 -5.62 10.34 -5.70
C HIS A 41 -5.15 9.23 -6.66
N ILE A 42 -4.85 8.04 -6.16
CA ILE A 42 -4.33 6.93 -6.96
C ILE A 42 -5.33 6.49 -8.03
N VAL A 43 -6.59 6.27 -7.64
CA VAL A 43 -7.64 5.78 -8.57
C VAL A 43 -7.99 6.82 -9.63
N ASN A 44 -7.82 8.12 -9.35
CA ASN A 44 -8.03 9.18 -10.34
C ASN A 44 -6.79 9.49 -11.20
N THR A 45 -5.60 9.12 -10.75
CA THR A 45 -4.33 9.45 -11.42
C THR A 45 -3.83 8.31 -12.31
N TYR A 46 -4.02 7.07 -11.87
CA TYR A 46 -3.48 5.88 -12.51
C TYR A 46 -4.61 4.96 -13.02
N PRO A 47 -4.40 4.24 -14.14
CA PRO A 47 -5.40 3.35 -14.73
C PRO A 47 -5.49 2.02 -13.98
N ILE A 48 -5.77 2.07 -12.67
CA ILE A 48 -5.85 0.91 -11.78
C ILE A 48 -7.24 0.86 -11.14
N GLU A 49 -7.76 -0.36 -10.93
CA GLU A 49 -9.05 -0.51 -10.28
C GLU A 49 -8.95 -0.31 -8.76
N CYS A 50 -9.87 0.47 -8.22
CA CYS A 50 -9.97 0.73 -6.78
C CYS A 50 -10.01 -0.58 -5.95
N GLU A 51 -10.68 -1.62 -6.46
CA GLU A 51 -10.75 -2.92 -5.78
C GLU A 51 -9.36 -3.58 -5.63
N GLN A 52 -8.48 -3.44 -6.63
CA GLN A 52 -7.12 -3.99 -6.58
C GLN A 52 -6.31 -3.29 -5.48
N VAL A 53 -6.35 -1.95 -5.44
CA VAL A 53 -5.64 -1.14 -4.43
C VAL A 53 -6.17 -1.41 -3.01
N VAL A 54 -7.49 -1.52 -2.85
CA VAL A 54 -8.12 -1.81 -1.56
C VAL A 54 -7.79 -3.23 -1.08
N THR A 55 -7.73 -4.20 -1.99
CA THR A 55 -7.36 -5.58 -1.64
C THR A 55 -5.90 -5.69 -1.20
N HIS A 56 -5.02 -4.97 -1.90
CA HIS A 56 -3.61 -4.86 -1.55
C HIS A 56 -3.41 -4.25 -0.15
N THR A 57 -3.98 -3.07 0.09
CA THR A 57 -3.85 -2.36 1.38
C THR A 57 -4.44 -3.14 2.55
N LYS A 58 -5.54 -3.88 2.36
CA LYS A 58 -6.06 -4.81 3.39
C LYS A 58 -5.08 -5.94 3.70
N THR A 59 -4.34 -6.42 2.71
CA THR A 59 -3.34 -7.46 2.90
C THR A 59 -2.17 -6.92 3.72
N VAL A 60 -1.70 -5.71 3.41
CA VAL A 60 -0.68 -5.00 4.17
C VAL A 60 -1.12 -4.77 5.63
N ALA A 61 -2.31 -4.21 5.84
CA ALA A 61 -2.87 -4.00 7.18
C ALA A 61 -2.92 -5.32 7.99
N ARG A 62 -3.37 -6.41 7.37
CA ARG A 62 -3.43 -7.73 8.02
C ARG A 62 -2.06 -8.28 8.40
N ILE A 63 -1.02 -8.03 7.61
CA ILE A 63 0.35 -8.42 7.96
C ILE A 63 0.76 -7.73 9.26
N TRP A 64 0.47 -6.44 9.41
CA TRP A 64 0.81 -5.67 10.60
C TRP A 64 -0.07 -5.97 11.81
N GLU A 65 -1.34 -6.35 11.62
CA GLU A 65 -2.18 -6.86 12.72
C GLU A 65 -1.70 -8.20 13.28
N THR A 66 -1.21 -9.08 12.41
CA THR A 66 -0.94 -10.49 12.78
C THR A 66 0.49 -10.76 13.20
N ARG A 67 1.43 -9.87 12.87
CA ARG A 67 2.87 -10.10 13.13
C ARG A 67 3.36 -9.29 14.31
N THR A 68 3.92 -9.99 15.30
CA THR A 68 4.43 -9.41 16.54
C THR A 68 5.69 -8.54 16.35
N HIS A 69 6.45 -8.76 15.27
CA HIS A 69 7.70 -8.04 15.02
C HIS A 69 7.60 -7.17 13.77
N ALA A 70 7.85 -5.87 13.93
CA ALA A 70 7.85 -4.89 12.84
C ALA A 70 8.80 -5.26 11.69
N THR A 71 9.96 -5.84 12.00
CA THR A 71 10.93 -6.28 10.98
C THR A 71 10.43 -7.42 10.10
N THR A 72 9.60 -8.32 10.65
CA THR A 72 8.96 -9.40 9.90
C THR A 72 7.76 -8.87 9.11
N ALA A 73 7.00 -7.93 9.68
CA ALA A 73 5.88 -7.30 9.03
C ALA A 73 6.33 -6.48 7.80
N SER A 74 7.40 -5.69 7.94
CA SER A 74 8.03 -4.94 6.84
C SER A 74 8.43 -5.87 5.70
N LYS A 75 9.27 -6.90 5.94
CA LYS A 75 9.69 -7.82 4.86
C LYS A 75 8.54 -8.49 4.10
N HIS A 76 7.46 -8.81 4.80
CA HIS A 76 6.26 -9.36 4.15
C HIS A 76 5.46 -8.30 3.40
N THR A 77 5.44 -7.06 3.89
CA THR A 77 4.87 -5.92 3.18
C THR A 77 5.64 -5.70 1.88
N ASP A 78 6.97 -5.65 1.91
CA ASP A 78 7.82 -5.57 0.71
C ASP A 78 7.51 -6.68 -0.30
N THR A 79 7.34 -7.92 0.17
CA THR A 79 7.02 -9.05 -0.72
C THR A 79 5.65 -8.88 -1.40
N VAL A 80 4.63 -8.44 -0.66
CA VAL A 80 3.28 -8.23 -1.21
C VAL A 80 3.25 -6.98 -2.11
N HIS A 81 4.01 -5.95 -1.76
CA HIS A 81 4.19 -4.75 -2.57
C HIS A 81 4.77 -5.10 -3.95
N GLN A 82 5.90 -5.81 -3.99
CA GLN A 82 6.49 -6.27 -5.25
C GLN A 82 5.54 -7.17 -6.06
N ALA A 83 4.83 -8.10 -5.39
CA ALA A 83 3.87 -8.98 -6.07
C ALA A 83 2.65 -8.21 -6.61
N PHE A 84 2.23 -7.14 -5.94
CA PHE A 84 1.18 -6.27 -6.43
C PHE A 84 1.64 -5.53 -7.68
N LEU A 85 2.83 -4.93 -7.65
CA LEU A 85 3.43 -4.24 -8.80
C LEU A 85 3.57 -5.17 -10.02
N ASP A 86 4.14 -6.36 -9.84
CA ASP A 86 4.23 -7.39 -10.89
C ASP A 86 2.86 -7.77 -11.48
N GLY A 87 1.82 -7.83 -10.64
CA GLY A 87 0.47 -8.19 -11.07
C GLY A 87 -0.30 -7.09 -11.81
N ILE A 88 0.06 -5.82 -11.61
CA ILE A 88 -0.63 -4.67 -12.24
C ILE A 88 0.16 -4.06 -13.39
N CYS A 89 1.45 -4.38 -13.54
CA CYS A 89 2.23 -3.93 -14.67
C CYS A 89 3.03 -5.04 -15.31
N ASP A 90 2.77 -5.22 -16.61
CA ASP A 90 3.48 -6.14 -17.49
C ASP A 90 5.01 -5.87 -17.64
N ASP A 91 5.52 -4.70 -17.20
CA ASP A 91 6.93 -4.29 -17.35
C ASP A 91 7.66 -4.05 -16.00
N TYR A 92 7.15 -4.54 -14.86
CA TYR A 92 7.84 -4.36 -13.57
C TYR A 92 9.10 -5.24 -13.49
N ASP A 93 10.29 -4.61 -13.43
CA ASP A 93 11.57 -5.28 -13.12
C ASP A 93 11.88 -5.06 -11.63
N PRO A 94 11.74 -6.07 -10.77
CA PRO A 94 11.98 -5.91 -9.34
C PRO A 94 13.46 -5.62 -9.08
N VAL A 95 13.76 -4.41 -8.62
CA VAL A 95 15.13 -4.02 -8.25
C VAL A 95 15.50 -4.72 -6.94
N TYR A 96 16.31 -5.77 -7.02
CA TYR A 96 16.90 -6.51 -5.88
C TYR A 96 18.36 -6.10 -5.62
#